data_AF-A0A3M1NAZ6-F1
#
_entry.id   AF-A0A3M1NAZ6-F1
#
_cell.length_a   1.000
_cell.length_b   1.000
_cell.length_c   1.000
_cell.angle_alpha   90.00
_cell.angle_beta   90.00
_cell.angle_gamma   90.00
#
_symmetry.space_group_name_H-M   'P 1'
#
loop_
_entity.id
_entity.type
_entity.pdbx_description
1 polymer ?
#
loop_
_entity_poly.entity_id
_entity_poly.type
_entity_poly.pdbx_seq_one_letter_code
_entity_poly.pdbx_strand_id
1 'polypeptide(L)'
;MAATATQVQDLSSPWSGGKSPFGNVSWGKLMMWVFLLSDAFTFGSFLTAYGFIRFKSANWPDPEQVFDAAPILGHGYPLVFVGLMTFILIVSSVTMVLSVEAGHRKDRKGAALYLFLTILGGLTFLSCQAWEWTHLITGDPEHVKAVLTRTIVHHHDFAPQFGQFFFLITGFHGSHVLSGVILNLVVLVQILRGDFDRINNYNRVENIGLYWHFVDLVWVFVFTFFYLV
;
A
#
# COMPACT_ATOMS: atom_id res chain seq x y z
N MET A 1 7.94 -52.27 41.75
CA MET A 1 7.15 -51.03 41.69
C MET A 1 8.00 -49.99 40.98
N ALA A 2 7.65 -49.62 39.75
CA ALA A 2 8.41 -48.62 38.99
C ALA A 2 7.94 -47.22 39.41
N ALA A 3 8.84 -46.45 40.01
CA ALA A 3 8.58 -45.05 40.33
C ALA A 3 8.62 -44.24 39.03
N THR A 4 7.47 -43.76 38.57
CA THR A 4 7.37 -42.78 37.49
C THR A 4 7.90 -41.45 38.03
N ALA A 5 9.12 -41.07 37.62
CA ALA A 5 9.65 -39.75 37.89
C ALA A 5 8.86 -38.73 37.06
N THR A 6 8.01 -37.93 37.71
CA THR A 6 7.41 -36.74 37.12
C THR A 6 8.53 -35.74 36.88
N GLN A 7 9.06 -35.66 35.65
CA GLN A 7 9.97 -34.58 35.30
C GLN A 7 9.22 -33.26 35.41
N VAL A 8 9.64 -32.43 36.37
CA VAL A 8 9.24 -31.02 36.43
C VAL A 8 9.88 -30.35 35.21
N GLN A 9 9.10 -30.09 34.16
CA GLN A 9 9.57 -29.33 33.02
C GLN A 9 10.02 -27.95 33.52
N ASP A 10 11.31 -27.65 33.38
CA ASP A 10 11.84 -26.32 33.64
C ASP A 10 11.32 -25.36 32.57
N LEU A 11 10.27 -24.61 32.90
CA LEU A 11 9.62 -23.65 32.02
C LEU A 11 10.38 -22.31 31.93
N SER A 12 11.67 -22.29 32.30
CA SER A 12 12.52 -21.09 32.24
C SER A 12 12.74 -20.58 30.81
N SER A 13 12.74 -21.48 29.82
CA SER A 13 12.85 -21.12 28.41
C SER A 13 11.52 -20.60 27.86
N PRO A 14 11.49 -19.46 27.14
CA PRO A 14 10.31 -19.01 26.39
C PRO A 14 9.77 -20.04 25.39
N TRP A 15 10.60 -21.01 25.01
CA TRP A 15 10.31 -22.07 24.05
C TRP A 15 9.93 -23.41 24.69
N SER A 16 9.78 -23.44 26.02
CA SER A 16 9.44 -24.65 26.80
C SER A 16 7.99 -25.12 26.66
N GLY A 17 7.15 -24.38 25.92
CA GLY A 17 5.72 -24.65 25.77
C GLY A 17 4.87 -24.06 26.90
N GLY A 18 3.55 -24.02 26.73
CA GLY A 18 2.61 -23.51 27.74
C GLY A 18 2.43 -21.98 27.77
N LYS A 19 3.37 -21.19 27.23
CA LYS A 19 3.22 -19.74 26.96
C LYS A 19 3.78 -19.40 25.58
N SER A 20 3.22 -18.37 24.92
CA SER A 20 3.75 -17.89 23.64
C SER A 20 5.19 -17.37 23.83
N PRO A 21 6.16 -17.79 23.00
CA PRO A 21 7.52 -17.26 23.04
C PRO A 21 7.59 -15.78 22.65
N PHE A 22 6.53 -15.24 22.03
CA PHE A 22 6.40 -13.85 21.62
C PHE A 22 5.80 -12.93 22.71
N GLY A 23 5.70 -13.41 23.96
CA GLY A 23 5.19 -12.63 25.08
C GLY A 23 3.70 -12.28 24.96
N ASN A 24 3.33 -11.05 25.34
CA ASN A 24 1.94 -10.55 25.38
C ASN A 24 1.41 -10.02 24.03
N VAL A 25 2.08 -10.31 22.91
CA VAL A 25 1.61 -9.87 21.59
C VAL A 25 0.39 -10.71 21.18
N SER A 26 -0.70 -10.03 20.81
CA SER A 26 -1.91 -10.73 20.33
C SER A 26 -1.61 -11.51 19.04
N TRP A 27 -2.20 -12.70 18.89
CA TRP A 27 -2.05 -13.52 17.69
C TRP A 27 -2.38 -12.75 16.41
N GLY A 28 -3.43 -11.91 16.43
CA GLY A 28 -3.81 -11.08 15.28
C GLY A 28 -2.72 -10.07 14.88
N LYS A 29 -2.02 -9.46 15.84
CA LYS A 29 -0.91 -8.55 15.56
C LYS A 29 0.31 -9.29 15.01
N LEU A 30 0.63 -10.46 15.57
CA LEU A 30 1.72 -11.30 15.07
C LEU A 30 1.48 -11.74 13.61
N MET A 31 0.28 -12.23 13.32
CA MET A 31 -0.08 -12.66 11.96
C MET A 31 -0.16 -11.49 10.98
N MET A 32 -0.56 -10.29 11.44
CA MET A 32 -0.46 -9.08 10.63
C MET A 32 0.98 -8.81 10.21
N TRP A 33 1.95 -8.84 11.13
CA TRP A 33 3.37 -8.64 10.77
C TRP A 33 3.90 -9.69 9.78
N VAL A 34 3.52 -10.97 9.94
CA VAL A 34 3.88 -12.03 9.01
C VAL A 34 3.30 -11.77 7.62
N PHE A 35 2.02 -11.37 7.55
CA PHE A 35 1.35 -10.99 6.32
C PHE A 35 2.00 -9.78 5.64
N LEU A 36 2.31 -8.72 6.38
CA LEU A 36 3.00 -7.54 5.84
C LEU A 36 4.41 -7.88 5.34
N LEU A 37 5.11 -8.79 6.01
CA LEU A 37 6.43 -9.27 5.56
C LEU A 37 6.32 -10.06 4.24
N SER A 38 5.31 -10.91 4.07
CA SER A 38 5.11 -11.63 2.81
C SER A 38 4.76 -10.68 1.66
N ASP A 39 3.96 -9.65 1.91
CA ASP A 39 3.65 -8.64 0.90
C ASP A 39 4.90 -7.80 0.57
N ALA A 40 5.71 -7.47 1.56
CA ALA A 40 6.98 -6.76 1.36
C ALA A 40 7.91 -7.54 0.42
N PHE A 41 8.02 -8.86 0.59
CA PHE A 41 8.80 -9.71 -0.33
C PHE A 41 8.20 -9.80 -1.73
N THR A 42 6.87 -9.82 -1.85
CA THR A 42 6.18 -9.82 -3.14
C THR A 42 6.46 -8.53 -3.92
N PHE A 43 6.23 -7.36 -3.30
CA PHE A 43 6.56 -6.06 -3.92
C PHE A 43 8.05 -5.91 -4.18
N GLY A 44 8.91 -6.34 -3.24
CA GLY A 44 10.36 -6.30 -3.40
C GLY A 44 10.83 -7.13 -4.60
N SER A 45 10.21 -8.28 -4.84
CA SER A 45 10.50 -9.13 -6.01
C SER A 45 10.09 -8.45 -7.32
N PHE A 46 8.90 -7.83 -7.36
CA PHE A 46 8.45 -7.06 -8.53
C PHE A 46 9.36 -5.86 -8.82
N LEU A 47 9.72 -5.08 -7.81
CA LEU A 47 10.62 -3.92 -7.98
C LEU A 47 12.05 -4.34 -8.35
N THR A 48 12.53 -5.47 -7.83
CA THR A 48 13.84 -6.02 -8.22
C THR A 48 13.83 -6.47 -9.68
N ALA A 49 12.77 -7.16 -10.11
CA ALA A 49 12.61 -7.58 -11.50
C ALA A 49 12.52 -6.37 -12.45
N TYR A 50 11.71 -5.37 -12.09
CA TYR A 50 11.65 -4.09 -12.79
C TYR A 50 13.03 -3.43 -12.89
N GLY A 51 13.73 -3.28 -11.76
CA GLY A 51 15.04 -2.67 -11.70
C GLY A 51 16.05 -3.39 -12.61
N PHE A 52 16.08 -4.72 -12.58
CA PHE A 52 16.97 -5.51 -13.45
C PHE A 52 16.70 -5.26 -14.95
N ILE A 53 15.43 -5.24 -15.37
CA ILE A 53 15.06 -4.97 -16.76
C ILE A 53 15.36 -3.52 -17.15
N ARG A 54 15.07 -2.56 -16.27
CA ARG A 54 15.41 -1.14 -16.42
C ARG A 54 16.92 -0.93 -16.63
N PHE A 55 17.76 -1.58 -15.83
CA PHE A 55 19.22 -1.48 -15.92
C PHE A 55 19.80 -2.11 -17.19
N LYS A 56 19.16 -3.17 -17.73
CA LYS A 56 19.61 -3.83 -18.95
C LYS A 56 19.12 -3.17 -20.23
N SER A 57 18.03 -2.41 -20.16
CA SER A 57 17.42 -1.78 -21.32
C SER A 57 18.15 -0.48 -21.65
N ALA A 58 18.73 -0.40 -22.85
CA ALA A 58 19.46 0.80 -23.29
C ALA A 58 18.53 2.02 -23.48
N ASN A 59 17.26 1.76 -23.79
CA ASN A 59 16.26 2.78 -24.06
C ASN A 59 15.05 2.54 -23.13
N TRP A 60 14.74 3.53 -22.30
CA TRP A 60 13.64 3.52 -21.34
C TRP A 60 12.85 4.81 -21.46
N PRO A 61 11.51 4.79 -21.35
CA PRO A 61 10.70 6.01 -21.43
C PRO A 61 11.10 7.02 -20.34
N ASP A 62 11.13 8.29 -20.73
CA ASP A 62 11.36 9.41 -19.81
C ASP A 62 10.08 9.69 -19.00
N PRO A 63 10.08 9.56 -17.66
CA PRO A 63 8.89 9.80 -16.85
C PRO A 63 8.31 11.20 -17.01
N GLU A 64 9.12 12.23 -17.24
CA GLU A 64 8.61 13.60 -17.40
C GLU A 64 7.77 13.76 -18.68
N GLN A 65 8.05 12.95 -19.69
CA GLN A 65 7.31 12.95 -20.96
C GLN A 65 6.07 12.05 -20.90
N VAL A 66 6.14 10.94 -20.15
CA VAL A 66 5.02 10.00 -19.98
C VAL A 66 3.95 10.55 -19.03
N PHE A 67 4.37 11.28 -18.00
CA PHE A 67 3.50 11.80 -16.94
C PHE A 67 3.46 13.34 -16.95
N ASP A 68 3.18 13.92 -18.12
CA ASP A 68 3.13 15.38 -18.33
C ASP A 68 1.74 15.99 -18.15
N ALA A 69 0.72 15.14 -17.99
CA ALA A 69 -0.68 15.50 -17.99
C ALA A 69 -1.24 15.57 -16.57
N ALA A 70 -2.01 16.62 -16.31
CA ALA A 70 -2.80 16.75 -15.11
C ALA A 70 -4.29 16.95 -15.47
N PRO A 71 -5.23 16.39 -14.69
CA PRO A 71 -6.65 16.68 -14.87
C PRO A 71 -6.87 18.18 -14.81
N ILE A 72 -7.75 18.69 -15.68
CA ILE A 72 -8.14 20.12 -15.78
C ILE A 72 -7.04 21.04 -16.35
N LEU A 73 -5.77 20.83 -15.99
CA LEU A 73 -4.65 21.68 -16.41
C LEU A 73 -4.07 21.28 -17.78
N GLY A 74 -4.34 20.06 -18.26
CA GLY A 74 -3.82 19.57 -19.53
C GLY A 74 -2.35 19.16 -19.44
N HIS A 75 -1.64 19.29 -20.56
CA HIS A 75 -0.22 18.92 -20.68
C HIS A 75 0.71 20.08 -20.29
N GLY A 76 1.96 19.75 -19.94
CA GLY A 76 3.01 20.73 -19.61
C GLY A 76 3.28 20.89 -18.12
N TYR A 77 2.76 19.99 -17.30
CA TYR A 77 2.97 19.95 -15.84
C TYR A 77 3.57 18.61 -15.43
N PRO A 78 4.84 18.32 -15.81
CA PRO A 78 5.48 17.03 -15.57
C PRO A 78 5.46 16.68 -14.08
N LEU A 79 4.99 15.47 -13.79
CA LEU A 79 4.99 14.84 -12.45
C LEU A 79 4.11 15.55 -11.40
N VAL A 80 3.50 16.70 -11.70
CA VAL A 80 2.70 17.47 -10.73
C VAL A 80 1.50 16.67 -10.25
N PHE A 81 0.79 16.01 -11.17
CA PHE A 81 -0.38 15.23 -10.82
C PHE A 81 -0.04 14.04 -9.92
N VAL A 82 1.02 13.30 -10.27
CA VAL A 82 1.49 12.15 -9.48
C VAL A 82 2.03 12.61 -8.13
N GLY A 83 2.73 13.74 -8.07
CA GLY A 83 3.17 14.35 -6.81
C GLY A 83 2.00 14.67 -5.89
N LEU A 84 0.90 15.19 -6.43
CA LEU A 84 -0.35 15.42 -5.68
C LEU A 84 -0.95 14.09 -5.18
N MET A 85 -0.97 13.04 -6.00
CA MET A 85 -1.45 11.71 -5.59
C MET A 85 -0.65 11.17 -4.40
N THR A 86 0.68 11.23 -4.47
CA THR A 86 1.57 10.82 -3.39
C THR A 86 1.35 11.65 -2.13
N PHE A 87 1.21 12.98 -2.26
CA PHE A 87 0.89 13.86 -1.13
C PHE A 87 -0.43 13.47 -0.46
N ILE A 88 -1.49 13.21 -1.23
CA ILE A 88 -2.80 12.79 -0.71
C ILE A 88 -2.68 11.49 0.10
N LEU A 89 -1.92 10.51 -0.39
CA LEU A 89 -1.77 9.23 0.29
C LEU A 89 -0.96 9.35 1.60
N ILE A 90 0.12 10.13 1.60
CA ILE A 90 0.90 10.43 2.81
C ILE A 90 0.03 11.15 3.86
N VAL A 91 -0.75 12.16 3.46
CA VAL A 91 -1.67 12.86 4.37
C VAL A 91 -2.73 11.89 4.91
N SER A 92 -3.25 11.00 4.06
CA SER A 92 -4.20 9.95 4.46
C SER A 92 -3.60 8.96 5.47
N SER A 93 -2.29 8.72 5.39
CA SER A 93 -1.54 7.90 6.35
C SER A 93 -1.41 8.61 7.69
N VAL A 94 -1.10 9.91 7.69
CA VAL A 94 -1.09 10.73 8.92
C VAL A 94 -2.45 10.72 9.62
N THR A 95 -3.55 10.88 8.87
CA THR A 95 -4.89 10.81 9.47
C THR A 95 -5.20 9.43 10.05
N MET A 96 -4.60 8.34 9.52
CA MET A 96 -4.78 7.01 10.09
C MET A 96 -4.11 6.87 11.46
N VAL A 97 -2.92 7.44 11.66
CA VAL A 97 -2.26 7.47 12.97
C VAL A 97 -3.13 8.20 13.99
N LEU A 98 -3.69 9.36 13.61
CA LEU A 98 -4.55 10.16 14.48
C LEU A 98 -5.84 9.41 14.85
N SER A 99 -6.37 8.59 13.93
CA SER A 99 -7.51 7.72 14.20
C SER A 99 -7.19 6.65 15.26
N VAL A 100 -6.05 5.96 15.12
CA VAL A 100 -5.60 4.96 16.09
C VAL A 100 -5.36 5.60 17.45
N GLU A 101 -4.70 6.77 17.50
CA GLU A 101 -4.44 7.49 18.73
C GLU A 101 -5.73 7.96 19.43
N ALA A 102 -6.69 8.50 18.68
CA ALA A 102 -8.00 8.87 19.21
C ALA A 102 -8.76 7.63 19.75
N GLY A 103 -8.64 6.48 19.09
CA GLY A 103 -9.16 5.21 19.59
C GLY A 103 -8.56 4.80 20.93
N HIS A 104 -7.25 4.94 21.11
CA HIS A 104 -6.58 4.68 22.40
C HIS A 104 -7.03 5.64 23.51
N ARG A 105 -7.31 6.91 23.17
CA ARG A 105 -7.90 7.88 24.10
C ARG A 105 -9.40 7.68 24.35
N LYS A 106 -10.01 6.67 23.73
CA LYS A 106 -11.47 6.42 23.75
C LYS A 106 -12.29 7.60 23.22
N ASP A 107 -11.69 8.43 22.38
CA ASP A 107 -12.39 9.49 21.65
C ASP A 107 -12.96 8.92 20.36
N ARG A 108 -14.16 8.34 20.47
CA ARG A 108 -14.88 7.74 19.35
C ARG A 108 -15.14 8.74 18.21
N LYS A 109 -15.45 10.00 18.54
CA LYS A 109 -15.76 11.02 17.52
C LYS A 109 -14.50 11.38 16.74
N GLY A 110 -13.39 11.60 17.44
CA GLY A 110 -12.09 11.83 16.84
C GLY A 110 -11.66 10.64 15.97
N ALA A 111 -11.73 9.41 16.50
CA ALA A 111 -11.37 8.20 15.77
C ALA A 111 -12.18 8.04 14.48
N ALA A 112 -13.50 8.25 14.55
CA ALA A 112 -14.37 8.19 13.38
C ALA A 112 -14.04 9.26 12.33
N LEU A 113 -13.81 10.51 12.76
CA LEU A 113 -13.49 11.62 11.86
C LEU A 113 -12.17 11.37 11.12
N TYR A 114 -11.11 11.02 11.85
CA TYR A 114 -9.81 10.77 11.25
C TYR A 114 -9.81 9.56 10.31
N LEU A 115 -10.51 8.49 10.70
CA LEU A 115 -10.66 7.31 9.83
C LEU A 115 -11.45 7.64 8.55
N PHE A 116 -12.49 8.48 8.66
CA PHE A 116 -13.23 8.96 7.50
C PHE A 116 -12.33 9.77 6.56
N LEU A 117 -11.47 10.65 7.09
CA LEU A 117 -10.50 11.40 6.28
C LEU A 117 -9.49 10.47 5.59
N THR A 118 -9.02 9.42 6.27
CA THR A 118 -8.18 8.37 5.66
C THR A 118 -8.89 7.68 4.50
N ILE A 119 -10.15 7.30 4.67
CA ILE A 119 -10.93 6.65 3.59
C ILE A 119 -11.10 7.60 2.41
N LEU A 120 -11.40 8.88 2.67
CA LEU A 120 -11.53 9.90 1.62
C LEU A 120 -10.23 10.09 0.84
N GLY A 121 -9.08 10.13 1.53
CA GLY A 121 -7.76 10.18 0.91
C GLY A 121 -7.50 8.97 0.01
N GLY A 122 -7.77 7.76 0.51
CA GLY A 122 -7.65 6.52 -0.26
C GLY A 122 -8.55 6.45 -1.50
N LEU A 123 -9.81 6.88 -1.39
CA LEU A 123 -10.74 6.96 -2.53
C LEU A 123 -10.30 7.99 -3.56
N THR A 124 -9.80 9.14 -3.10
CA THR A 124 -9.26 10.19 -3.98
C THR A 124 -8.06 9.65 -4.74
N PHE A 125 -7.13 9.00 -4.05
CA PHE A 125 -5.96 8.35 -4.65
C PHE A 125 -6.36 7.33 -5.73
N LEU A 126 -7.29 6.41 -5.42
CA LEU A 126 -7.78 5.42 -6.39
C LEU A 126 -8.45 6.07 -7.61
N SER A 127 -9.17 7.17 -7.41
CA SER A 127 -9.80 7.92 -8.50
C SER A 127 -8.75 8.58 -9.40
N CYS A 128 -7.71 9.16 -8.80
CA CYS A 128 -6.57 9.70 -9.55
C CYS A 128 -5.84 8.60 -10.32
N GLN A 129 -5.61 7.44 -9.70
CA GLN A 129 -4.97 6.28 -10.36
C GLN A 129 -5.79 5.77 -11.54
N ALA A 130 -7.11 5.68 -11.38
CA ALA A 130 -8.02 5.26 -12.45
C ALA A 130 -8.02 6.26 -13.62
N TRP A 131 -7.99 7.56 -13.32
CA TRP A 131 -7.88 8.60 -14.34
C TRP A 131 -6.54 8.51 -15.08
N GLU A 132 -5.42 8.37 -14.37
CA GLU A 132 -4.09 8.24 -14.96
C GLU A 132 -4.02 7.04 -15.90
N TRP A 133 -4.49 5.88 -15.44
CA TRP A 133 -4.58 4.69 -16.29
C TRP A 133 -5.43 4.90 -17.52
N THR A 134 -6.60 5.52 -17.37
CA THR A 134 -7.48 5.83 -18.51
C THR A 134 -6.77 6.75 -19.49
N HIS A 135 -6.12 7.81 -19.00
CA HIS A 135 -5.37 8.75 -19.84
C HIS A 135 -4.21 8.06 -20.59
N LEU A 136 -3.48 7.16 -19.93
CA LEU A 136 -2.37 6.41 -20.55
C LEU A 136 -2.83 5.35 -21.56
N ILE A 137 -4.04 4.80 -21.39
CA ILE A 137 -4.59 3.74 -22.26
C ILE A 137 -5.41 4.32 -23.41
N THR A 138 -6.16 5.39 -23.18
CA THR A 138 -7.10 5.99 -24.16
C THR A 138 -6.69 7.37 -24.66
N GLY A 139 -5.52 7.88 -24.24
CA GLY A 139 -4.98 9.15 -24.68
C GLY A 139 -4.60 9.17 -26.17
N ASP A 140 -3.82 10.17 -26.58
CA ASP A 140 -3.33 10.29 -27.97
C ASP A 140 -2.74 8.95 -28.44
N PRO A 141 -3.13 8.42 -29.62
CA PRO A 141 -2.58 7.20 -30.19
C PRO A 141 -1.04 7.10 -30.17
N GLU A 142 -0.32 8.22 -30.27
CA GLU A 142 1.15 8.21 -30.16
C GLU A 142 1.64 8.01 -28.71
N HIS A 143 0.93 8.57 -27.74
CA HIS A 143 1.18 8.40 -26.30
C HIS A 143 0.83 6.99 -25.82
N VAL A 144 -0.32 6.47 -26.25
CA VAL A 144 -0.77 5.10 -25.98
C VAL A 144 0.20 4.08 -26.57
N LYS A 145 0.71 4.31 -27.79
CA LYS A 145 1.74 3.47 -28.39
C LYS A 145 3.04 3.48 -27.59
N ALA A 146 3.48 4.65 -27.10
CA ALA A 146 4.69 4.77 -26.29
C ALA A 146 4.60 3.96 -24.97
N VAL A 147 3.42 3.95 -24.35
CA VAL A 147 3.19 3.27 -23.05
C VAL A 147 2.86 1.78 -23.22
N LEU A 148 2.04 1.41 -24.20
CA LEU A 148 1.50 0.04 -24.32
C LEU A 148 2.16 -0.85 -25.37
N THR A 149 2.79 -0.32 -26.43
CA THR A 149 3.01 -1.17 -27.63
C THR A 149 4.28 -0.95 -28.45
N ARG A 150 4.97 0.20 -28.45
CA ARG A 150 5.93 0.46 -29.55
C ARG A 150 7.28 -0.27 -29.47
N THR A 151 7.26 -1.52 -29.94
CA THR A 151 7.91 -1.87 -31.20
C THR A 151 7.03 -1.32 -32.33
N ILE A 152 7.51 -0.38 -33.16
CA ILE A 152 7.16 -0.24 -34.59
C ILE A 152 7.91 0.96 -35.19
N VAL A 153 8.88 0.59 -36.04
CA VAL A 153 9.18 1.16 -37.35
C VAL A 153 9.81 2.55 -37.37
N HIS A 154 11.13 2.51 -37.59
CA HIS A 154 12.06 3.59 -37.94
C HIS A 154 12.47 4.52 -36.80
N HIS A 155 13.57 4.10 -36.14
CA HIS A 155 14.47 4.86 -35.27
C HIS A 155 14.15 4.83 -33.75
N HIS A 156 14.86 3.93 -33.06
CA HIS A 156 15.10 3.83 -31.61
C HIS A 156 13.96 3.36 -30.69
N ASP A 157 13.75 2.05 -30.74
CA ASP A 157 13.44 1.05 -29.69
C ASP A 157 13.14 1.58 -28.26
N PHE A 158 11.90 1.45 -27.76
CA PHE A 158 11.65 1.45 -26.31
C PHE A 158 11.13 0.07 -25.88
N ALA A 159 11.51 -0.35 -24.68
CA ALA A 159 11.15 -1.64 -24.10
C ALA A 159 9.62 -1.69 -23.78
N PRO A 160 8.77 -2.49 -24.48
CA PRO A 160 7.36 -2.67 -24.11
C PRO A 160 7.16 -3.19 -22.67
N GLN A 161 8.23 -3.65 -22.05
CA GLN A 161 8.31 -4.06 -20.66
C GLN A 161 7.96 -2.91 -19.69
N PHE A 162 8.19 -1.63 -20.03
CA PHE A 162 7.84 -0.51 -19.14
C PHE A 162 6.35 -0.53 -18.78
N GLY A 163 5.46 -0.48 -19.78
CA GLY A 163 4.02 -0.51 -19.56
C GLY A 163 3.57 -1.77 -18.82
N GLN A 164 4.13 -2.93 -19.18
CA GLN A 164 3.80 -4.20 -18.51
C GLN A 164 4.11 -4.16 -17.01
N PHE A 165 5.31 -3.72 -16.62
CA PHE A 165 5.67 -3.58 -15.21
C PHE A 165 4.87 -2.46 -14.54
N PHE A 166 4.64 -1.34 -15.24
CA PHE A 166 3.88 -0.22 -14.72
C PHE A 166 2.46 -0.65 -14.32
N PHE A 167 1.67 -1.20 -15.26
CA PHE A 167 0.29 -1.62 -14.99
C PHE A 167 0.23 -2.79 -14.01
N LEU A 168 1.20 -3.71 -14.04
CA LEU A 168 1.26 -4.82 -13.08
C LEU A 168 1.49 -4.32 -11.65
N ILE A 169 2.54 -3.53 -11.42
CA ILE A 169 2.96 -3.12 -10.09
C ILE A 169 2.00 -2.08 -9.52
N THR A 170 1.66 -1.04 -10.29
CA THR A 170 0.71 -0.01 -9.83
C THR A 170 -0.70 -0.58 -9.68
N GLY A 171 -1.10 -1.55 -10.51
CA GLY A 171 -2.40 -2.23 -10.40
C GLY A 171 -2.47 -3.17 -9.21
N PHE A 172 -1.40 -3.92 -8.95
CA PHE A 172 -1.29 -4.75 -7.75
C PHE A 172 -1.34 -3.89 -6.49
N HIS A 173 -0.61 -2.77 -6.46
CA HIS A 173 -0.69 -1.77 -5.39
C HIS A 173 -2.11 -1.19 -5.24
N GLY A 174 -2.73 -0.75 -6.34
CA GLY A 174 -4.09 -0.22 -6.34
C GLY A 174 -5.11 -1.21 -5.77
N SER A 175 -4.94 -2.52 -6.01
CA SER A 175 -5.79 -3.54 -5.38
C SER A 175 -5.61 -3.65 -3.86
N HIS A 176 -4.40 -3.40 -3.34
CA HIS A 176 -4.14 -3.31 -1.90
C HIS A 176 -4.77 -2.04 -1.31
N VAL A 177 -4.63 -0.90 -1.96
CA VAL A 177 -5.29 0.35 -1.53
C VAL A 177 -6.81 0.17 -1.47
N LEU A 178 -7.41 -0.43 -2.52
CA LEU A 178 -8.85 -0.74 -2.54
C LEU A 178 -9.26 -1.66 -1.39
N SER A 179 -8.50 -2.73 -1.15
CA SER A 179 -8.73 -3.63 -0.03
C SER A 179 -8.65 -2.89 1.32
N GLY A 180 -7.66 -2.01 1.48
CA GLY A 180 -7.51 -1.16 2.65
C GLY A 180 -8.69 -0.20 2.86
N VAL A 181 -9.20 0.41 1.78
CA VAL A 181 -10.38 1.28 1.84
C VAL A 181 -11.59 0.50 2.32
N ILE A 182 -11.81 -0.71 1.79
CA ILE A 182 -12.91 -1.59 2.21
C ILE A 182 -12.77 -1.97 3.69
N LEU A 183 -11.57 -2.36 4.14
CA LEU A 183 -11.31 -2.70 5.54
C LEU A 183 -11.53 -1.50 6.47
N ASN A 184 -11.05 -0.31 6.09
CA ASN A 184 -11.26 0.92 6.85
C ASN A 184 -12.74 1.31 6.91
N LEU A 185 -13.51 1.15 5.83
CA LEU A 185 -14.97 1.36 5.83
C LEU A 185 -15.67 0.43 6.82
N VAL A 186 -15.30 -0.85 6.86
CA VAL A 186 -15.86 -1.81 7.83
C VAL A 186 -15.55 -1.38 9.26
N VAL A 187 -14.32 -0.96 9.54
CA VAL A 187 -13.94 -0.46 10.88
C VAL A 187 -14.67 0.84 11.21
N LEU A 188 -14.82 1.76 10.27
CA LEU A 188 -15.55 3.00 10.48
C LEU A 188 -16.99 2.70 10.90
N VAL A 189 -17.67 1.77 10.22
CA VAL A 189 -19.02 1.33 10.60
C VAL A 189 -19.03 0.74 12.02
N GLN A 190 -18.02 -0.04 12.41
CA GLN A 190 -17.89 -0.61 13.76
C GLN A 190 -17.66 0.47 14.83
N ILE A 191 -16.82 1.47 14.55
CA ILE A 191 -16.63 2.65 15.41
C ILE A 191 -17.95 3.41 15.54
N LEU A 192 -18.65 3.66 14.43
CA LEU A 192 -19.93 4.40 14.42
C LEU A 192 -21.07 3.62 15.10
N ARG A 193 -21.00 2.30 15.22
CA ARG A 193 -21.93 1.48 16.02
C ARG A 193 -21.56 1.42 17.50
N GLY A 194 -20.33 1.77 17.86
CA GLY A 194 -19.83 1.71 19.24
C GLY A 194 -19.35 0.32 19.66
N ASP A 195 -19.02 -0.55 18.70
CA ASP A 195 -18.59 -1.93 18.99
C ASP A 195 -17.31 -1.96 19.84
N PHE A 196 -16.38 -1.02 19.60
CA PHE A 196 -15.12 -0.94 20.32
C PHE A 196 -15.25 -0.35 21.72
N ASP A 197 -16.24 0.52 21.96
CA ASP A 197 -16.56 1.03 23.30
C ASP A 197 -17.10 -0.09 24.20
N ARG A 198 -17.90 -1.00 23.62
CA ARG A 198 -18.46 -2.16 24.32
C ARG A 198 -17.42 -3.22 24.69
N ILE A 199 -16.44 -3.43 23.81
CA ILE A 199 -15.41 -4.48 23.97
C ILE A 199 -14.16 -3.93 24.68
N ASN A 200 -14.03 -2.60 24.80
CA ASN A 200 -12.86 -1.88 25.36
C ASN A 200 -11.53 -2.35 24.74
N ASN A 201 -11.53 -2.62 23.42
CA ASN A 201 -10.39 -3.16 22.70
C ASN A 201 -10.32 -2.53 21.30
N TYR A 202 -9.27 -1.74 21.05
CA TYR A 202 -9.04 -1.02 19.80
C TYR A 202 -7.98 -1.69 18.90
N ASN A 203 -7.51 -2.89 19.24
CA ASN A 203 -6.44 -3.58 18.49
C ASN A 203 -6.77 -3.81 17.01
N ARG A 204 -8.06 -3.89 16.64
CA ARG A 204 -8.47 -4.04 15.24
C ARG A 204 -8.19 -2.76 14.43
N VAL A 205 -8.42 -1.59 15.01
CA VAL A 205 -8.11 -0.29 14.37
C VAL A 205 -6.60 -0.17 14.17
N GLU A 206 -5.82 -0.55 15.18
CA GLU A 206 -4.36 -0.56 15.09
C GLU A 206 -3.85 -1.52 14.01
N ASN A 207 -4.35 -2.77 13.97
CA ASN A 207 -3.90 -3.75 12.97
C ASN A 207 -4.22 -3.28 11.54
N ILE A 208 -5.39 -2.69 11.32
CA ILE A 208 -5.74 -2.13 10.00
C ILE A 208 -4.93 -0.86 9.70
N GLY A 209 -4.57 -0.08 10.72
CA GLY A 209 -3.62 1.02 10.60
C GLY A 209 -2.25 0.55 10.12
N LEU A 210 -1.71 -0.52 10.69
CA LEU A 210 -0.44 -1.11 10.24
C LEU A 210 -0.48 -1.50 8.76
N TYR A 211 -1.59 -2.10 8.31
CA TYR A 211 -1.79 -2.40 6.89
C TYR A 211 -1.81 -1.13 6.02
N TRP A 212 -2.56 -0.11 6.43
CA TRP A 212 -2.66 1.14 5.67
C TRP A 212 -1.31 1.85 5.54
N HIS A 213 -0.54 1.93 6.63
CA HIS A 213 0.81 2.50 6.61
C HIS A 213 1.77 1.71 5.72
N PHE A 214 1.66 0.38 5.73
CA PHE A 214 2.47 -0.46 4.85
C PHE A 214 2.16 -0.18 3.38
N VAL A 215 0.88 -0.08 3.01
CA VAL A 215 0.47 0.25 1.64
C VAL A 215 1.03 1.61 1.22
N ASP A 216 0.92 2.64 2.07
CA ASP A 216 1.50 3.97 1.82
C ASP A 216 3.04 3.92 1.64
N LEU A 217 3.75 3.19 2.49
CA LEU A 217 5.19 2.99 2.37
C LEU A 217 5.58 2.32 1.04
N VAL A 218 4.82 1.30 0.60
CA VAL A 218 5.05 0.66 -0.70
C VAL A 218 4.85 1.66 -1.84
N TRP A 219 3.85 2.53 -1.75
CA TRP A 219 3.64 3.56 -2.76
C TRP A 219 4.83 4.50 -2.91
N VAL A 220 5.47 4.93 -1.81
CA VAL A 220 6.66 5.79 -1.88
C VAL A 220 7.78 5.15 -2.71
N PHE A 221 7.97 3.83 -2.59
CA PHE A 221 8.92 3.11 -3.44
C PHE A 221 8.46 3.05 -4.89
N VAL A 222 7.20 2.69 -5.16
CA VAL A 222 6.64 2.67 -6.52
C VAL A 222 6.77 4.03 -7.18
N PHE A 223 6.42 5.11 -6.46
CA PHE A 223 6.57 6.49 -6.89
C PHE A 223 8.01 6.80 -7.29
N THR A 224 8.97 6.46 -6.43
CA THR A 224 10.39 6.71 -6.70
C THR A 224 10.88 5.98 -7.95
N PHE A 225 10.58 4.68 -8.09
CA PHE A 225 11.12 3.86 -9.18
C PHE A 225 10.48 4.10 -10.55
N PHE A 226 9.23 4.53 -10.60
CA PHE A 226 8.51 4.74 -11.87
C PHE A 226 8.45 6.21 -12.31
N TYR A 227 8.42 7.14 -11.36
CA TYR A 227 8.14 8.54 -11.67
C TYR A 227 9.34 9.47 -11.46
N LEU A 228 10.38 9.04 -10.73
CA LEU A 228 11.56 9.88 -10.46
C LEU A 228 12.88 9.35 -11.06
N VAL A 229 12.98 8.07 -11.48
CA VAL A 229 14.24 7.38 -11.88
C VAL A 229 14.09 6.62 -13.21
#